data_AF-A0A9C8H724-F1
#
_entry.id   AF-A0A9C8H724-F1
#
_cell.length_a   1.000
_cell.length_b   1.000
_cell.length_c   1.000
_cell.angle_alpha   90.00
_cell.angle_beta   90.00
_cell.angle_gamma   90.00
#
_symmetry.space_group_name_H-M   'P 1'
#
loop_
_entity.id
_entity.type
_entity.pdbx_description
1 polymer ?
#
loop_
_entity_poly.entity_id
_entity_poly.type
_entity_poly.pdbx_seq_one_letter_code
_entity_poly.pdbx_strand_id
1 'polypeptide(L)' 'MSDRVILASGSPIRRQLLERAGLVFEAKPVSVDEAAIRD' A
#
# COMPACT_ATOMS: atom_id res chain seq x y z
N MET A 1 -7.43 -11.58 -16.58
CA MET A 1 -6.10 -10.98 -16.30
C MET A 1 -6.08 -10.61 -14.84
N SER A 2 -5.04 -10.97 -14.11
CA SER A 2 -4.88 -10.56 -12.71
C SER A 2 -3.93 -9.37 -12.70
N ASP A 3 -4.43 -8.20 -12.32
CA ASP A 3 -3.61 -6.99 -12.28
C ASP A 3 -2.63 -7.05 -11.11
N ARG A 4 -1.46 -6.44 -11.30
CA ARG A 4 -0.45 -6.30 -10.24
C ARG A 4 -0.94 -5.28 -9.22
N VAL A 5 -1.08 -5.70 -7.97
CA VAL A 5 -1.47 -4.83 -6.85
C VAL A 5 -0.24 -4.38 -6.07
N ILE A 6 -0.16 -3.09 -5.75
CA ILE A 6 0.89 -2.48 -4.94
C ILE A 6 0.26 -1.84 -3.69
N LEU A 7 0.74 -2.21 -2.51
CA LEU A 7 0.45 -1.50 -1.26
C LEU A 7 1.41 -0.31 -1.12
N ALA A 8 0.97 0.86 -1.55
CA ALA A 8 1.69 2.13 -1.44
C ALA A 8 1.54 2.78 -0.05
N SER A 9 1.70 2.00 1.02
CA SER A 9 1.53 2.47 2.40
C SER A 9 2.57 1.83 3.31
N GLY A 10 3.19 2.63 4.17
CA GLY A 10 4.10 2.16 5.23
C GLY A 10 3.42 1.55 6.46
N SER A 11 2.08 1.52 6.53
CA SER A 11 1.35 1.00 7.70
C SER A 11 1.51 -0.53 7.84
N PRO A 12 2.05 -1.03 8.99
CA PRO A 12 2.14 -2.47 9.25
C PRO A 12 0.75 -3.12 9.44
N ILE A 13 -0.23 -2.37 9.95
CA ILE A 13 -1.60 -2.86 10.14
C ILE A 13 -2.27 -3.13 8.79
N ARG A 14 -2.16 -2.21 7.83
CA ARG A 14 -2.75 -2.39 6.49
C ARG A 14 -2.16 -3.60 5.77
N ARG A 15 -0.84 -3.82 5.91
CA ARG A 15 -0.17 -5.00 5.38
C ARG A 15 -0.77 -6.29 5.94
N GLN A 16 -0.87 -6.40 7.27
CA GLN A 16 -1.41 -7.60 7.92
C GLN A 16 -2.87 -7.88 7.52
N LEU A 17 -3.69 -6.83 7.35
CA LEU A 17 -5.08 -6.99 6.90
C LEU A 17 -5.15 -7.60 5.50
N LEU A 18 -4.37 -7.09 4.56
CA LEU A 18 -4.34 -7.59 3.19
C LEU A 18 -3.77 -9.02 3.11
N GLU A 19 -2.73 -9.32 3.89
CA GLU A 19 -2.17 -10.69 4.00
C GLU A 19 -3.22 -11.67 4.53
N ARG A 20 -3.95 -11.31 5.61
CA ARG A 20 -5.01 -12.15 6.18
C ARG A 20 -6.23 -12.32 5.28
N ALA A 21 -6.48 -11.36 4.38
CA ALA A 21 -7.50 -11.46 3.36
C ALA A 21 -7.10 -12.35 2.17
N GLY A 22 -5.87 -12.88 2.15
CA GLY A 22 -5.37 -13.73 1.07
C GLY A 22 -5.01 -12.96 -0.21
N LEU A 23 -4.85 -11.64 -0.12
CA LEU A 23 -4.50 -10.82 -1.28
C LEU A 23 -3.02 -11.00 -1.63
N VAL A 24 -2.73 -11.15 -2.93
CA VAL A 24 -1.37 -11.11 -3.46
C VAL A 24 -1.03 -9.68 -3.87
N PHE A 25 -0.03 -9.08 -3.23
CA PHE A 25 0.39 -7.72 -3.49
C PHE A 25 1.89 -7.53 -3.19
N GLU A 26 2.46 -6.46 -3.72
CA GLU A 26 3.81 -5.99 -3.37
C GLU A 26 3.72 -4.77 -2.44
N ALA A 27 4.47 -4.77 -1.34
CA ALA A 27 4.54 -3.61 -0.46
C ALA A 27 5.65 -2.65 -0.92
N LYS A 28 5.26 -1.43 -1.30
CA LYS A 28 6.18 -0.33 -1.62
C LYS A 28 5.85 0.87 -0.75
N PRO A 29 6.39 0.96 0.48
CA PRO A 29 6.16 2.13 1.31
C PRO A 29 6.69 3.37 0.61
N VAL A 30 5.87 4.42 0.55
CA VAL A 30 6.25 5.71 -0.01
C VAL A 30 6.13 6.77 1.07
N SER A 31 7.15 7.63 1.14
CA SER A 31 7.10 8.85 1.95
C SER A 31 6.60 9.95 1.04
N VAL A 32 5.27 10.15 1.00
CA VAL A 32 4.67 11.27 0.27
C VAL A 32 4.51 12.42 1.25
N ASP A 33 5.02 13.59 0.86
CA ASP A 33 4.71 14.83 1.56
C ASP A 33 3.33 15.32 1.09
N GLU A 34 2.29 14.92 1.82
CA GLU A 34 0.90 15.28 1.50
C GLU A 34 0.65 16.79 1.57
N ALA A 35 1.45 17.53 2.36
CA ALA A 35 1.32 18.98 2.48
C ALA A 35 1.89 19.69 1.25
N ALA A 36 2.99 19.18 0.69
CA ALA A 36 3.61 19.74 -0.51
C ALA A 36 2.81 19.53 -1.80
N ILE A 37 1.84 18.60 -1.82
CA ILE A 37 0.98 18.30 -2.97
C ILE A 37 -0.47 18.76 -2.78
N ARG A 38 -0.76 19.47 -1.69
CA ARG A 38 -2.04 20.13 -1.45
C ARG A 38 -1.94 21.56 -1.96
N ASP A 39 -2.79 21.90 -2.93
CA ASP A 39 -2.95 23.18 -3.64
C ASP A 39 -2.46 24.45 -2.91
#